data_AF-A0A381YPD5-F1
#
_entry.id   AF-A0A381YPD5-F1
#
_cell.length_a   1.000
_cell.length_b   1.000
_cell.length_c   1.000
_cell.angle_alpha   90.00
_cell.angle_beta   90.00
_cell.angle_gamma   90.00
#
_symmetry.space_group_name_H-M   'P 1'
#
loop_
_entity.id
_entity.type
_entity.pdbx_description
1 polymer ?
#
loop_
_entity_poly.entity_id
_entity_poly.type
_entity_poly.pdbx_seq_one_letter_code
_entity_poly.pdbx_strand_id
1 'polypeptide(L)'
;MDVSAKSNSRNMKELPPTQYRRMVTRPEKAFFNHTTNNMWSAITNYGSYGDPNSPSTGRPSAQWPGGSGNNYLYDAGLWISGKIAGEAAVTTYFYNPDIEWLPTAGYPGEMGSFVNGTKSKSLEDSYMVYDDIEDRTESSHSQLGVKILQRAMTWSLPDFDDFIAFEYSLVNTGLVGS
;
A
#
# COMPACT_ATOMS: atom_id res chain seq x y z
N MET A 1 -7.22 36.62 28.88
CA MET A 1 -6.01 35.81 28.62
C MET A 1 -6.44 34.76 27.60
N ASP A 2 -6.27 35.09 26.32
CA ASP A 2 -6.60 34.20 25.21
C ASP A 2 -5.32 33.44 24.82
N VAL A 3 -5.37 32.11 24.89
CA VAL A 3 -4.28 31.25 24.41
C VAL A 3 -4.73 30.64 23.09
N SER A 4 -4.41 31.30 21.99
CA SER A 4 -4.55 30.74 20.65
C SER A 4 -3.47 29.67 20.44
N ALA A 5 -3.88 28.41 20.37
CA ALA A 5 -3.02 27.30 19.99
C ALA A 5 -2.78 27.35 18.46
N LYS A 6 -1.53 27.56 18.04
CA LYS A 6 -1.12 27.45 16.64
C LYS A 6 -1.02 25.98 16.25
N SER A 7 -1.92 25.53 15.39
CA SER A 7 -1.82 24.25 14.67
C SER A 7 -0.69 24.34 13.63
N ASN A 8 0.35 23.51 13.78
CA ASN A 8 1.38 23.31 12.75
C ASN A 8 0.91 22.20 11.80
N SER A 9 0.25 22.56 10.70
CA SER A 9 -0.01 21.60 9.62
C SER A 9 1.30 21.28 8.91
N ARG A 10 1.77 20.02 9.00
CA ARG A 10 2.83 19.52 8.14
C ARG A 10 2.40 19.70 6.68
N ASN A 11 3.27 20.32 5.87
CA ASN A 11 3.12 20.42 4.43
C ASN A 11 3.09 19.01 3.81
N MET A 12 1.91 18.39 3.75
CA MET A 12 1.61 17.43 2.69
C MET A 12 1.61 18.25 1.40
N LYS A 13 2.56 17.99 0.50
CA LYS A 13 2.49 18.53 -0.86
C LYS A 13 1.17 18.05 -1.45
N GLU A 14 0.21 18.96 -1.60
CA GLU A 14 -0.96 18.73 -2.43
C GLU A 14 -0.47 18.26 -3.80
N LEU A 15 -1.02 17.14 -4.26
CA LEU A 15 -0.80 16.69 -5.62
C LEU A 15 -1.35 17.81 -6.53
N PRO A 16 -0.57 18.29 -7.51
CA PRO A 16 -1.02 19.35 -8.40
C PRO A 16 -2.32 18.91 -9.09
N PRO A 17 -3.27 19.84 -9.34
CA PRO A 17 -4.52 19.52 -10.02
C PRO A 17 -4.19 18.97 -11.41
N THR A 18 -4.39 17.69 -11.56
CA THR A 18 -4.01 16.92 -12.74
C THR A 18 -5.02 17.19 -13.85
N GLN A 19 -4.53 17.81 -14.92
CA GLN A 19 -5.18 17.77 -16.23
C GLN A 19 -5.11 16.32 -16.75
N TYR A 20 -5.99 15.45 -16.27
CA TYR A 20 -6.04 14.03 -16.64
C TYR A 20 -6.53 13.85 -18.08
N ARG A 21 -5.63 13.98 -19.06
CA ARG A 21 -5.85 13.45 -20.42
C ARG A 21 -4.58 12.93 -21.09
N ARG A 22 -3.78 12.18 -20.33
CA ARG A 22 -2.87 11.17 -20.88
C ARG A 22 -3.27 9.86 -20.20
N MET A 23 -3.82 8.91 -20.96
CA MET A 23 -4.12 7.57 -20.45
C MET A 23 -2.77 6.88 -20.19
N VAL A 24 -2.22 7.09 -18.99
CA VAL A 24 -1.08 6.30 -18.54
C VAL A 24 -1.64 4.93 -18.16
N THR A 25 -1.07 3.86 -18.72
CA THR A 25 -1.55 2.50 -18.44
C THR A 25 -1.28 2.14 -16.99
N ARG A 26 -2.16 1.32 -16.41
CA ARG A 26 -1.89 0.71 -15.11
C ARG A 26 -0.74 -0.28 -15.22
N PRO A 27 0.24 -0.24 -14.30
CA PRO A 27 1.25 -1.27 -14.20
C PRO A 27 0.64 -2.64 -13.88
N GLU A 28 1.41 -3.69 -14.13
CA GLU A 28 1.06 -5.03 -13.66
C GLU A 28 1.09 -5.10 -12.12
N LYS A 29 0.26 -5.98 -11.58
CA LYS A 29 0.27 -6.36 -10.17
C LYS A 29 1.59 -7.06 -9.85
N ALA A 30 2.34 -6.52 -8.90
CA ALA A 30 3.70 -6.96 -8.58
C ALA A 30 3.92 -7.12 -7.06
N PHE A 31 4.87 -7.99 -6.71
CA PHE A 31 5.33 -8.25 -5.34
C PHE A 31 6.73 -7.67 -5.13
N PHE A 32 6.94 -7.05 -3.98
CA PHE A 32 8.18 -6.44 -3.53
C PHE A 32 8.59 -7.12 -2.22
N ASN A 33 9.70 -7.86 -2.25
CA ASN A 33 10.13 -8.68 -1.14
C ASN A 33 11.08 -7.89 -0.24
N HIS A 34 10.65 -7.61 0.99
CA HIS A 34 11.52 -7.09 2.03
C HIS A 34 12.28 -8.26 2.66
N THR A 35 13.62 -8.25 2.52
CA THR A 35 14.51 -9.33 3.01
C THR A 35 15.75 -8.81 3.72
N THR A 36 15.79 -7.51 4.03
CA THR A 36 16.93 -6.85 4.68
C THR A 36 16.91 -6.92 6.21
N ASN A 37 15.77 -7.27 6.81
CA ASN A 37 15.58 -7.51 8.24
C ASN A 37 15.50 -9.02 8.55
N ASN A 38 15.08 -9.40 9.77
CA ASN A 38 14.87 -10.79 10.18
C ASN A 38 13.38 -11.23 10.08
N MET A 39 12.46 -10.32 9.76
CA MET A 39 11.05 -10.61 9.44
C MET A 39 10.79 -10.36 7.96
N TRP A 40 11.00 -11.37 7.10
CA TRP A 40 10.86 -11.21 5.65
C TRP A 40 9.40 -11.27 5.24
N SER A 41 8.97 -10.41 4.31
CA SER A 41 7.63 -10.51 3.73
C SER A 41 7.55 -9.84 2.36
N ALA A 42 6.67 -10.36 1.51
CA ALA A 42 6.27 -9.70 0.29
C ALA A 42 5.22 -8.61 0.57
N ILE A 43 5.29 -7.53 -0.18
CA ILE A 43 4.34 -6.41 -0.17
C ILE A 43 4.00 -6.09 -1.62
N THR A 44 2.74 -5.82 -1.93
CA THR A 44 2.34 -5.59 -3.32
C THR A 44 2.05 -4.14 -3.64
N ASN A 45 2.10 -3.81 -4.95
CA ASN A 45 1.60 -2.53 -5.46
C ASN A 45 0.06 -2.49 -5.60
N TYR A 46 -0.65 -3.42 -4.97
CA TYR A 46 -2.12 -3.53 -4.99
C TYR A 46 -2.68 -3.90 -3.61
N GLY A 47 -2.03 -3.42 -2.53
CA GLY A 47 -2.60 -3.44 -1.18
C GLY A 47 -2.57 -4.77 -0.42
N SER A 48 -1.78 -5.75 -0.89
CA SER A 48 -1.57 -7.06 -0.23
C SER A 48 -0.24 -7.11 0.54
N TYR A 49 -0.23 -7.92 1.59
CA TYR A 49 0.94 -8.31 2.37
C TYR A 49 1.00 -9.83 2.47
N GLY A 50 2.18 -10.39 2.16
CA GLY A 50 2.41 -11.82 2.10
C GLY A 50 2.21 -12.40 0.69
N ASP A 51 2.21 -13.73 0.63
CA ASP A 51 1.93 -14.49 -0.59
C ASP A 51 1.23 -15.81 -0.21
N PRO A 52 -0.06 -15.98 -0.52
CA PRO A 52 -0.78 -17.23 -0.24
C PRO A 52 -0.20 -18.42 -1.02
N ASN A 53 0.55 -18.15 -2.08
CA ASN A 53 1.27 -19.13 -2.88
C ASN A 53 2.76 -19.22 -2.49
N SER A 54 3.18 -18.72 -1.32
CA SER A 54 4.59 -18.78 -0.88
C SER A 54 5.26 -20.17 -1.03
N PRO A 55 4.58 -21.33 -0.83
CA PRO A 55 5.21 -22.63 -1.04
C PRO A 55 5.62 -22.91 -2.49
N SER A 56 4.94 -22.31 -3.47
CA SER A 56 5.21 -22.51 -4.90
C SER A 56 6.01 -21.35 -5.51
N THR A 57 5.85 -20.13 -4.99
CA THR A 57 6.52 -18.93 -5.51
C THR A 57 7.87 -18.67 -4.85
N GLY A 58 8.11 -19.22 -3.65
CA GLY A 58 9.29 -18.96 -2.83
C GLY A 58 9.32 -17.55 -2.22
N ARG A 59 8.27 -16.73 -2.40
CA ARG A 59 8.21 -15.40 -1.79
C ARG A 59 7.97 -15.53 -0.28
N PRO A 60 8.60 -14.68 0.55
CA PRO A 60 8.37 -14.70 1.98
C PRO A 60 6.98 -14.16 2.32
N SER A 61 6.34 -14.73 3.34
CA SER A 61 5.02 -14.30 3.81
C SER A 61 4.99 -14.29 5.35
N ALA A 62 5.37 -13.15 5.92
CA ALA A 62 5.75 -13.01 7.34
C ALA A 62 6.67 -14.15 7.80
N GLN A 63 7.78 -14.34 7.09
CA GLN A 63 8.74 -15.41 7.34
C GLN A 63 9.61 -15.08 8.55
N TRP A 64 9.75 -16.05 9.46
CA TRP A 64 10.56 -15.89 10.67
C TRP A 64 11.26 -17.19 11.10
N PRO A 65 12.56 -17.16 11.44
CA PRO A 65 13.54 -16.12 11.12
C PRO A 65 13.66 -15.91 9.61
N GLY A 66 14.22 -14.77 9.19
CA GLY A 66 14.47 -14.44 7.80
C GLY A 66 15.31 -15.52 7.11
N GLY A 67 14.89 -15.98 5.94
CA GLY A 67 15.56 -17.04 5.18
C GLY A 67 15.29 -18.47 5.65
N SER A 68 14.50 -18.66 6.71
CA SER A 68 14.18 -20.01 7.22
C SER A 68 13.26 -20.83 6.33
N GLY A 69 12.49 -20.17 5.45
CA GLY A 69 11.40 -20.80 4.70
C GLY A 69 10.11 -21.00 5.51
N ASN A 70 10.08 -20.68 6.82
CA ASN A 70 8.89 -20.79 7.66
C ASN A 70 8.01 -19.54 7.53
N ASN A 71 6.93 -19.62 6.76
CA ASN A 71 6.00 -18.52 6.53
C ASN A 71 4.80 -18.62 7.49
N TYR A 72 4.43 -17.50 8.13
CA TYR A 72 3.38 -17.46 9.15
C TYR A 72 2.15 -16.65 8.73
N LEU A 73 2.18 -16.04 7.55
CA LEU A 73 1.04 -15.33 6.97
C LEU A 73 0.58 -16.06 5.71
N TYR A 74 -0.72 -16.35 5.60
CA TYR A 74 -1.29 -16.80 4.33
C TYR A 74 -1.40 -15.61 3.38
N ASP A 75 -2.23 -14.63 3.73
CA ASP A 75 -2.39 -13.38 3.01
C ASP A 75 -2.99 -12.32 3.95
N ALA A 76 -2.71 -11.05 3.70
CA ALA A 76 -3.34 -9.91 4.36
C ALA A 76 -3.45 -8.75 3.38
N GLY A 77 -4.26 -7.74 3.72
CA GLY A 77 -4.29 -6.50 2.95
C GLY A 77 -4.97 -5.37 3.67
N LEU A 78 -4.87 -4.17 3.09
CA LEU A 78 -5.47 -2.96 3.65
C LEU A 78 -6.97 -2.91 3.36
N TRP A 79 -7.77 -2.76 4.41
CA TRP A 79 -9.23 -2.60 4.30
C TRP A 79 -9.62 -1.22 4.81
N ILE A 80 -10.35 -0.46 4.00
CA ILE A 80 -10.81 0.90 4.30
C ILE A 80 -12.33 0.90 4.22
N SER A 81 -13.01 1.44 5.22
CA SER A 81 -14.47 1.56 5.20
C SER A 81 -14.92 3.01 5.21
N GLY A 82 -16.12 3.24 4.68
CA GLY A 82 -16.73 4.55 4.57
C GLY A 82 -18.24 4.45 4.35
N LYS A 83 -18.85 5.59 4.07
CA LYS A 83 -20.26 5.67 3.64
C LYS A 83 -20.36 6.31 2.27
N ILE A 84 -21.08 5.64 1.36
CA ILE A 84 -21.44 6.16 0.03
C ILE A 84 -22.94 6.43 0.05
N ALA A 85 -23.35 7.70 -0.14
CA ALA A 85 -24.75 8.11 -0.11
C ALA A 85 -25.52 7.64 1.16
N GLY A 86 -24.82 7.48 2.29
CA GLY A 86 -25.37 7.01 3.56
C GLY A 86 -25.22 5.51 3.82
N GLU A 87 -24.97 4.71 2.78
CA GLU A 87 -24.78 3.26 2.86
C GLU A 87 -23.33 2.89 3.19
N ALA A 88 -23.14 1.88 4.03
CA ALA A 88 -21.79 1.42 4.40
C ALA A 88 -21.12 0.69 3.23
N ALA A 89 -19.85 1.00 2.99
CA ALA A 89 -19.01 0.33 2.01
C ALA A 89 -17.62 0.09 2.60
N VAL A 90 -16.94 -0.96 2.14
CA VAL A 90 -15.60 -1.33 2.60
C VAL A 90 -14.81 -1.84 1.42
N THR A 91 -13.59 -1.33 1.25
CA THR A 91 -12.61 -1.95 0.38
C THR A 91 -12.07 -3.20 1.08
N THR A 92 -11.98 -4.29 0.37
CA THR A 92 -11.22 -5.46 0.74
C THR A 92 -10.05 -5.63 -0.19
N TYR A 93 -9.07 -6.36 0.32
CA TYR A 93 -8.15 -7.08 -0.52
C TYR A 93 -8.45 -8.57 -0.27
N PHE A 94 -8.96 -9.27 -1.28
CA PHE A 94 -9.12 -10.72 -1.23
C PHE A 94 -8.62 -11.35 -2.54
N TYR A 95 -8.18 -12.60 -2.45
CA TYR A 95 -7.60 -13.34 -3.58
C TYR A 95 -8.54 -13.34 -4.80
N ASN A 96 -7.95 -13.45 -6.00
CA ASN A 96 -8.65 -13.34 -7.29
C ASN A 96 -10.00 -14.10 -7.32
N PRO A 97 -11.11 -13.46 -7.78
CA PRO A 97 -11.18 -12.18 -8.52
C PRO A 97 -11.33 -10.92 -7.67
N ASP A 98 -11.43 -11.03 -6.34
CA ASP A 98 -11.90 -9.98 -5.42
C ASP A 98 -10.82 -8.96 -5.01
N ILE A 99 -9.82 -8.73 -5.86
CA ILE A 99 -8.72 -7.78 -5.62
C ILE A 99 -9.17 -6.35 -5.95
N GLU A 100 -9.75 -5.63 -5.00
CA GLU A 100 -10.39 -4.33 -5.26
C GLU A 100 -9.38 -3.19 -5.52
N TRP A 101 -8.19 -3.30 -4.93
CA TRP A 101 -7.09 -2.37 -5.17
C TRP A 101 -6.37 -2.65 -6.49
N LEU A 102 -6.11 -1.60 -7.26
CA LEU A 102 -5.30 -1.65 -8.47
C LEU A 102 -4.09 -0.73 -8.34
N PRO A 103 -2.93 -1.09 -8.93
CA PRO A 103 -1.79 -0.18 -9.00
C PRO A 103 -2.22 1.12 -9.70
N THR A 104 -1.89 2.26 -9.11
CA THR A 104 -2.22 3.55 -9.71
C THR A 104 -1.55 3.69 -11.06
N ALA A 105 -2.30 4.21 -12.04
CA ALA A 105 -1.83 4.47 -13.40
C ALA A 105 -0.46 5.19 -13.41
N GLY A 106 0.51 4.60 -14.09
CA GLY A 106 1.87 5.14 -14.20
C GLY A 106 2.79 4.95 -13.00
N TYR A 107 2.36 4.26 -11.94
CA TYR A 107 3.17 4.07 -10.73
C TYR A 107 3.39 2.59 -10.40
N PRO A 108 4.48 1.96 -10.92
CA PRO A 108 4.71 0.53 -10.74
C PRO A 108 5.02 0.12 -9.29
N GLY A 109 5.44 1.06 -8.45
CA GLY A 109 6.02 0.79 -7.15
C GLY A 109 7.54 0.92 -7.18
N GLU A 110 8.11 1.33 -6.05
CA GLU A 110 9.55 1.54 -5.87
C GLU A 110 10.03 0.79 -4.63
N MET A 111 11.28 0.32 -4.63
CA MET A 111 11.91 -0.29 -3.45
C MET A 111 13.42 -0.03 -3.46
N GLY A 112 13.98 0.27 -2.29
CA GLY A 112 15.41 0.44 -2.09
C GLY A 112 15.74 1.60 -1.15
N SER A 113 16.97 2.12 -1.27
CA SER A 113 17.48 3.23 -0.45
C SER A 113 17.01 4.63 -0.91
N PHE A 114 16.24 4.69 -1.99
CA PHE A 114 15.65 5.91 -2.53
C PHE A 114 14.29 5.56 -3.15
N VAL A 115 13.23 6.17 -2.62
CA VAL A 115 11.85 5.96 -3.09
C VAL A 115 11.07 7.28 -3.07
N ASN A 116 10.13 7.43 -4.00
CA ASN A 116 9.30 8.62 -4.17
C ASN A 116 10.13 9.91 -4.25
N GLY A 117 11.22 9.89 -5.01
CA GLY A 117 12.08 11.06 -5.20
C GLY A 117 12.89 11.48 -3.96
N THR A 118 12.95 10.64 -2.92
CA THR A 118 13.64 10.95 -1.65
C THR A 118 14.41 9.75 -1.12
N LYS A 119 15.44 9.99 -0.29
CA LYS A 119 16.13 8.92 0.43
C LYS A 119 15.16 8.16 1.33
N SER A 120 15.34 6.84 1.44
CA SER A 120 14.58 5.97 2.35
C SER A 120 14.63 6.47 3.79
N LYS A 121 13.54 6.24 4.54
CA LYS A 121 13.45 6.55 5.98
C LYS A 121 14.12 5.47 6.82
N SER A 122 14.17 4.24 6.31
CA SER A 122 14.87 3.11 6.91
C SER A 122 16.01 2.60 6.02
N LEU A 123 16.55 1.40 6.30
CA LEU A 123 17.63 0.81 5.51
C LEU A 123 17.16 0.55 4.07
N GLU A 124 15.97 -0.03 3.94
CA GLU A 124 15.23 -0.19 2.69
C GLU A 124 13.79 0.26 2.93
N ASP A 125 13.27 1.07 2.02
CA ASP A 125 11.85 1.39 1.96
C ASP A 125 11.27 0.74 0.70
N SER A 126 9.99 0.38 0.73
CA SER A 126 9.19 0.28 -0.48
C SER A 126 8.11 1.35 -0.49
N TYR A 127 7.77 1.88 -1.66
CA TYR A 127 6.73 2.89 -1.84
C TYR A 127 5.78 2.45 -2.94
N MET A 128 4.50 2.32 -2.59
CA MET A 128 3.43 1.82 -3.45
C MET A 128 2.30 2.82 -3.51
N VAL A 129 1.69 2.95 -4.68
CA VAL A 129 0.47 3.75 -4.84
C VAL A 129 -0.57 2.90 -5.54
N TYR A 130 -1.72 2.71 -4.89
CA TYR A 130 -2.83 1.94 -5.39
C TYR A 130 -4.16 2.63 -5.06
N ASP A 131 -5.19 2.32 -5.83
CA ASP A 131 -6.49 2.97 -5.74
C ASP A 131 -7.61 2.01 -6.13
N ASP A 132 -8.85 2.41 -5.82
CA ASP A 132 -10.06 1.66 -6.11
C ASP A 132 -11.01 2.44 -7.05
N ILE A 133 -10.44 3.33 -7.87
CA ILE A 133 -11.20 4.29 -8.72
C ILE A 133 -11.69 3.71 -10.05
N GLU A 134 -11.30 2.48 -10.40
CA GLU A 134 -11.77 1.80 -11.61
C GLU A 134 -12.85 0.78 -11.26
N ASP A 135 -13.89 0.74 -12.10
CA ASP A 135 -14.99 -0.19 -11.92
C ASP A 135 -14.51 -1.60 -12.25
N ARG A 136 -14.85 -2.56 -11.40
CA ARG A 136 -14.39 -3.94 -11.50
C ARG A 136 -15.59 -4.87 -11.57
N THR A 137 -16.05 -5.11 -12.79
CA THR A 137 -17.20 -6.00 -13.07
C THR A 137 -17.03 -7.43 -12.56
N GLU A 138 -15.78 -7.86 -12.33
CA GLU A 138 -15.41 -9.16 -11.81
C GLU A 138 -15.44 -9.26 -10.28
N SER A 139 -15.70 -8.16 -9.56
CA SER A 139 -15.83 -8.09 -8.11
C SER A 139 -17.16 -7.42 -7.75
N SER A 140 -17.71 -7.70 -6.56
CA SER A 140 -18.85 -6.96 -6.03
C SER A 140 -18.46 -5.61 -5.39
N HIS A 141 -17.22 -5.17 -5.61
CA HIS A 141 -16.68 -3.92 -5.06
C HIS A 141 -17.54 -2.72 -5.44
N SER A 142 -17.87 -1.90 -4.44
CA SER A 142 -18.38 -0.55 -4.67
C SER A 142 -17.26 0.43 -4.37
N GLN A 143 -16.77 1.08 -5.42
CA GLN A 143 -15.66 2.02 -5.37
C GLN A 143 -15.90 3.08 -4.27
N LEU A 144 -14.99 3.18 -3.31
CA LEU A 144 -14.95 4.29 -2.35
C LEU A 144 -14.35 5.54 -3.00
N GLY A 145 -13.58 5.38 -4.08
CA GLY A 145 -12.93 6.50 -4.76
C GLY A 145 -11.72 7.02 -3.98
N VAL A 146 -10.94 6.13 -3.38
CA VAL A 146 -9.78 6.46 -2.56
C VAL A 146 -8.48 5.98 -3.22
N LYS A 147 -7.40 6.70 -2.90
CA LYS A 147 -6.04 6.37 -3.29
C LYS A 147 -5.17 6.26 -2.06
N ILE A 148 -4.35 5.22 -2.01
CA ILE A 148 -3.44 4.91 -0.92
C ILE A 148 -2.02 5.14 -1.39
N LEU A 149 -1.26 5.89 -0.60
CA LEU A 149 0.18 5.99 -0.73
C LEU A 149 0.77 5.26 0.47
N GLN A 150 1.41 4.13 0.21
CA GLN A 150 1.94 3.23 1.23
C GLN A 150 3.46 3.24 1.17
N ARG A 151 4.10 3.42 2.32
CA ARG A 151 5.52 3.16 2.51
C ARG A 151 5.70 2.02 3.50
N ALA A 152 6.48 1.01 3.14
CA ALA A 152 6.94 -0.03 4.06
C ALA A 152 8.44 0.16 4.34
N MET A 153 8.87 -0.09 5.58
CA MET A 153 10.18 0.28 6.10
C MET A 153 10.80 -0.89 6.88
N THR A 154 12.07 -1.17 6.60
CA THR A 154 12.86 -2.22 7.24
C THR A 154 14.24 -1.73 7.70
N TRP A 155 14.69 -2.27 8.83
CA TRP A 155 16.03 -2.06 9.39
C TRP A 155 16.70 -3.41 9.62
N SER A 156 18.04 -3.41 9.72
CA SER A 156 18.83 -4.63 9.95
C SER A 156 19.60 -4.61 11.27
N LEU A 157 19.34 -3.63 12.13
CA LEU A 157 19.96 -3.58 13.46
C LEU A 157 19.24 -4.61 14.34
N PRO A 158 19.95 -5.39 15.19
CA PRO A 158 19.33 -6.47 15.97
C PRO A 158 18.13 -6.06 16.83
N ASP A 159 18.06 -4.80 17.27
CA ASP A 159 16.95 -4.28 18.07
C ASP A 159 15.74 -3.82 17.23
N PHE A 160 15.86 -3.83 15.89
CA PHE A 160 14.87 -3.27 14.96
C PHE A 160 14.66 -4.15 13.71
N ASP A 161 15.07 -5.42 13.73
CA ASP A 161 15.02 -6.30 12.57
C ASP A 161 13.83 -7.28 12.59
N ASP A 162 12.96 -7.21 13.61
CA ASP A 162 11.85 -8.15 13.82
C ASP A 162 10.47 -7.63 13.39
N PHE A 163 10.43 -6.52 12.65
CA PHE A 163 9.20 -5.96 12.10
C PHE A 163 9.42 -5.30 10.73
N ILE A 164 8.30 -5.10 10.02
CA ILE A 164 8.19 -4.16 8.90
C ILE A 164 7.22 -3.06 9.34
N ALA A 165 7.67 -1.81 9.31
CA ALA A 165 6.83 -0.67 9.67
C ALA A 165 6.13 -0.11 8.44
N PHE A 166 4.87 0.31 8.59
CA PHE A 166 4.07 0.85 7.50
C PHE A 166 3.62 2.29 7.79
N GLU A 167 3.70 3.14 6.77
CA GLU A 167 3.13 4.49 6.76
C GLU A 167 2.13 4.58 5.61
N TYR A 168 0.92 5.04 5.91
CA TYR A 168 -0.14 5.24 4.92
C TYR A 168 -0.54 6.71 4.83
N SER A 169 -0.79 7.19 3.61
CA SER A 169 -1.57 8.39 3.35
C SER A 169 -2.77 8.02 2.50
N LEU A 170 -3.96 8.40 2.96
CA LEU A 170 -5.22 8.12 2.32
C LEU A 170 -5.73 9.39 1.66
N VAL A 171 -6.07 9.31 0.38
CA VAL A 171 -6.56 10.44 -0.42
C VAL A 171 -7.96 10.09 -0.91
N ASN A 172 -8.96 10.87 -0.50
CA ASN A 172 -10.25 10.88 -1.19
C ASN A 172 -10.08 11.59 -2.54
N THR A 173 -10.40 10.91 -3.63
CA THR A 173 -10.21 11.44 -4.99
C THR A 173 -11.35 12.35 -5.46
N GLY A 174 -12.46 12.37 -4.73
CA GLY A 174 -13.69 13.07 -5.11
C GLY A 174 -14.52 12.32 -6.16
N LEU A 175 -14.13 11.09 -6.53
CA LEU A 175 -14.89 10.26 -7.49
C LEU A 175 -16.29 9.92 -6.97
N VAL A 176 -16.40 9.64 -5.67
CA VAL A 176 -17.63 9.16 -5.03
C VAL A 176 -17.98 10.06 -3.85
N GLY A 177 -19.20 10.63 -3.87
CA GLY A 177 -19.75 11.44 -2.78
C GLY A 177 -19.14 12.84 -2.63
N SER A 178 -19.56 13.77 -3.50
CA SER A 178 -19.44 15.23 -3.29
C SER A 178 -20.64 15.79 -2.54
#